data_AF-A0A9P5NYM7-F1
#
_entry.id   AF-A0A9P5NYM7-F1
#
_cell.length_a   1.000
_cell.length_b   1.000
_cell.length_c   1.000
_cell.angle_alpha   90.00
_cell.angle_beta   90.00
_cell.angle_gamma   90.00
#
_symmetry.space_group_name_H-M   'P 1'
#
loop_
_entity.id
_entity.type
_entity.pdbx_description
1 polymer ?
#
loop_
_entity_poly.entity_id
_entity_poly.type
_entity_poly.pdbx_seq_one_letter_code
_entity_poly.pdbx_strand_id
1 'polypeptide(L)'
;MSFLRGATPLMGAVPSLEASNQAQIEDLVQRNRTLEHANKKLNERLAVEMQRGRDNLNTLDTSWKKKEESWNLVCEGILTSCQIVQRRLEVETEAARSAVIKEMAVTREEKLQRLQRDFKIKLFQIREEELERKIEELEDENARLAEETERELQMQREKCLKHSAALKETRESLARSLRDNERKEEKYNKLVADRSNMEAKNGTLDSQLQRVQLQLEGSRTKVTELERGNDELKRTIADQTRQLERWQNLETKGGEAAEKHYKEKVELEFRYQELKEAFEKHQEERQSELDKEKKRAEKLKDAMHNWENEFKAANKQVAKLQKLSDKLKEELEVERARVRPPSPQVYISEVEAEDEPEPEPEPELAKKRQKGKAKATDNDEEQETEGHPKQSRKRKAGTTDPEQSGEDDVEIVDKPKPRRKGSRAPSEIRETKVGNTKTKPVVARRASSPLQSRDQTIKETMGMKSMVRQYGNRRKSKSSPMFRPGHLPLTHSK
;
A
#
# COMPACT_ATOMS: atom_id res chain seq x y z
N MET A 1 14.07 109.05 -166.35
CA MET A 1 14.72 108.43 -167.51
C MET A 1 13.68 108.44 -168.62
N SER A 2 13.77 109.25 -169.68
CA SER A 2 14.77 109.23 -170.78
C SER A 2 14.61 107.94 -171.61
N PHE A 3 14.37 107.91 -172.93
CA PHE A 3 14.49 108.91 -174.03
C PHE A 3 13.20 108.92 -174.91
N LEU A 4 12.77 109.95 -175.69
CA LEU A 4 13.35 110.91 -176.66
C LEU A 4 13.30 110.43 -178.15
N ARG A 5 12.58 111.21 -179.00
CA ARG A 5 12.38 111.09 -180.49
C ARG A 5 11.60 109.86 -181.01
N GLY A 6 10.83 109.93 -182.11
CA GLY A 6 10.33 111.10 -182.86
C GLY A 6 10.39 110.95 -184.39
N ALA A 7 9.24 110.85 -185.07
CA ALA A 7 9.09 110.98 -186.53
C ALA A 7 7.65 111.34 -186.95
N THR A 8 7.48 112.43 -187.69
CA THR A 8 6.46 112.62 -188.75
C THR A 8 7.02 112.03 -190.06
N PRO A 9 6.25 111.77 -191.15
CA PRO A 9 4.96 112.35 -191.59
C PRO A 9 3.82 111.28 -191.62
N LEU A 10 2.64 111.43 -192.24
CA LEU A 10 2.19 112.22 -193.39
C LEU A 10 0.66 112.51 -193.32
N MET A 11 0.18 113.40 -194.19
CA MET A 11 -1.25 113.76 -194.36
C MET A 11 -2.14 112.52 -194.59
N GLY A 12 -2.78 112.02 -193.53
CA GLY A 12 -3.97 111.16 -193.65
C GLY A 12 -5.21 112.02 -193.87
N ALA A 13 -6.13 111.56 -194.74
CA ALA A 13 -7.33 112.32 -195.08
C ALA A 13 -8.17 112.65 -193.84
N VAL A 14 -8.82 113.83 -193.84
CA VAL A 14 -9.87 114.18 -192.88
C VAL A 14 -10.92 113.06 -192.90
N PRO A 15 -11.17 112.36 -191.79
CA PRO A 15 -12.20 111.33 -191.76
C PRO A 15 -13.55 111.92 -192.14
N SER A 16 -14.33 111.22 -192.97
CA SER A 16 -15.76 111.51 -193.10
C SER A 16 -16.38 111.56 -191.70
N LEU A 17 -17.38 112.41 -191.49
CA LEU A 17 -18.14 112.47 -190.23
C LEU A 17 -18.60 111.06 -189.82
N GLU A 18 -19.00 110.26 -190.79
CA GLU A 18 -19.37 108.85 -190.65
C GLU A 18 -18.22 107.95 -190.17
N ALA A 19 -17.00 108.14 -190.67
CA ALA A 19 -15.82 107.40 -190.22
C ALA A 19 -15.36 107.82 -188.81
N SER A 20 -15.49 109.11 -188.46
CA SER A 20 -15.27 109.59 -187.09
C SER A 20 -16.31 109.04 -186.12
N ASN A 21 -17.58 109.02 -186.52
CA ASN A 21 -18.68 108.45 -185.73
C ASN A 21 -18.51 106.93 -185.57
N GLN A 22 -18.12 106.21 -186.62
CA GLN A 22 -17.85 104.76 -186.57
C GLN A 22 -16.65 104.45 -185.66
N ALA A 23 -15.55 105.20 -185.76
CA ALA A 23 -14.42 105.07 -184.86
C ALA A 23 -14.81 105.37 -183.40
N GLN A 24 -15.68 106.35 -183.15
CA GLN A 24 -16.22 106.65 -181.83
C GLN A 24 -17.17 105.54 -181.32
N ILE A 25 -17.98 104.93 -182.18
CA ILE A 25 -18.83 103.77 -181.84
C ILE A 25 -17.95 102.57 -181.50
N GLU A 26 -16.90 102.30 -182.27
CA GLU A 26 -15.96 101.21 -182.01
C GLU A 26 -15.15 101.42 -180.73
N ASP A 27 -14.68 102.64 -180.47
CA ASP A 27 -14.05 103.05 -179.20
C ASP A 27 -15.03 102.92 -178.02
N LEU A 28 -16.31 103.31 -178.17
CA LEU A 28 -17.33 103.09 -177.15
C LEU A 28 -17.64 101.60 -176.91
N VAL A 29 -17.69 100.77 -177.96
CA VAL A 29 -17.89 99.31 -177.85
C VAL A 29 -16.67 98.63 -177.24
N GLN A 30 -15.45 99.04 -177.60
CA GLN A 30 -14.21 98.55 -176.99
C GLN A 30 -14.15 98.96 -175.51
N ARG A 31 -14.42 100.22 -175.18
CA ARG A 31 -14.53 100.69 -173.78
C ARG A 31 -15.56 99.89 -173.01
N ASN A 32 -16.76 99.70 -173.56
CA ASN A 32 -17.82 98.91 -172.91
C ASN A 32 -17.33 97.48 -172.63
N ARG A 33 -16.78 96.77 -173.62
CA ARG A 33 -16.16 95.44 -173.41
C ARG A 33 -15.05 95.45 -172.36
N THR A 34 -14.19 96.47 -172.32
CA THR A 34 -13.15 96.57 -171.26
C THR A 34 -13.75 96.83 -169.88
N LEU A 35 -14.86 97.58 -169.79
CA LEU A 35 -15.61 97.82 -168.56
C LEU A 35 -16.39 96.57 -168.12
N GLU A 36 -16.97 95.80 -169.05
CA GLU A 36 -17.57 94.48 -168.78
C GLU A 36 -16.52 93.50 -168.26
N HIS A 37 -15.36 93.39 -168.91
CA HIS A 37 -14.25 92.56 -168.43
C HIS A 37 -13.69 93.05 -167.08
N ALA A 38 -13.59 94.36 -166.85
CA ALA A 38 -13.18 94.92 -165.57
C ALA A 38 -14.20 94.63 -164.46
N ASN A 39 -15.49 94.87 -164.71
CA ASN A 39 -16.58 94.56 -163.79
C ASN A 39 -16.66 93.06 -163.49
N LYS A 40 -16.50 92.19 -164.49
CA LYS A 40 -16.42 90.74 -164.28
C LYS A 40 -15.24 90.38 -163.39
N LYS A 41 -14.06 90.92 -163.65
CA LYS A 41 -12.83 90.69 -162.85
C LYS A 41 -12.92 91.27 -161.43
N LEU A 42 -13.66 92.37 -161.24
CA LEU A 42 -13.97 92.94 -159.93
C LEU A 42 -14.99 92.06 -159.18
N ASN A 43 -16.02 91.55 -159.85
CA ASN A 43 -17.00 90.63 -159.27
C ASN A 43 -16.38 89.27 -158.92
N GLU A 44 -15.46 88.75 -159.76
CA GLU A 44 -14.66 87.55 -159.48
C GLU A 44 -13.77 87.77 -158.25
N ARG A 45 -13.08 88.92 -158.14
CA ARG A 45 -12.30 89.29 -156.95
C ARG A 45 -13.16 89.47 -155.70
N LEU A 46 -14.33 90.11 -155.83
CA LEU A 46 -15.29 90.28 -154.75
C LEU A 46 -15.79 88.91 -154.26
N ALA A 47 -16.15 88.01 -155.16
CA ALA A 47 -16.58 86.66 -154.83
C ALA A 47 -15.46 85.85 -154.14
N VAL A 48 -14.20 85.99 -154.59
CA VAL A 48 -13.04 85.35 -153.94
C VAL A 48 -12.77 85.91 -152.55
N GLU A 49 -12.81 87.23 -152.35
CA GLU A 49 -12.61 87.82 -151.00
C GLU A 49 -13.83 87.61 -150.09
N MET A 50 -15.06 87.55 -150.61
CA MET A 50 -16.25 87.11 -149.85
C MET A 50 -16.14 85.63 -149.45
N GLN A 51 -15.65 84.76 -150.34
CA GLN A 51 -15.41 83.35 -150.03
C GLN A 51 -14.33 83.22 -148.96
N ARG A 52 -13.18 83.87 -149.13
CA ARG A 52 -12.10 83.95 -148.15
C ARG A 52 -12.58 84.52 -146.81
N GLY A 53 -13.47 85.52 -146.82
CA GLY A 53 -14.11 86.06 -145.64
C GLY A 53 -14.98 85.02 -144.91
N ARG A 54 -15.80 84.25 -145.65
CA ARG A 54 -16.55 83.12 -145.08
C ARG A 54 -15.63 82.03 -144.53
N ASP A 55 -14.56 81.68 -145.23
CA ASP A 55 -13.62 80.66 -144.79
C ASP A 55 -12.81 81.10 -143.55
N ASN A 56 -12.45 82.38 -143.47
CA ASN A 56 -11.87 83.00 -142.27
C ASN A 56 -12.86 82.98 -141.08
N LEU A 57 -14.14 83.25 -141.31
CA LEU A 57 -15.16 83.18 -140.26
C LEU A 57 -15.43 81.73 -139.82
N ASN A 58 -15.49 80.78 -140.75
CA ASN A 58 -15.66 79.35 -140.47
C ASN A 58 -14.47 78.78 -139.69
N THR A 59 -13.24 79.18 -140.04
CA THR A 59 -12.03 78.78 -139.29
C THR A 59 -11.95 79.47 -137.94
N LEU A 60 -12.41 80.71 -137.79
CA LEU A 60 -12.53 81.38 -136.50
C LEU A 60 -13.55 80.64 -135.59
N ASP A 61 -14.77 80.41 -136.08
CA ASP A 61 -15.86 79.73 -135.37
C ASP A 61 -15.46 78.30 -134.94
N THR A 62 -14.88 77.51 -135.84
CA THR A 62 -14.39 76.16 -135.49
C THR A 62 -13.19 76.19 -134.56
N SER A 63 -12.36 77.24 -134.57
CA SER A 63 -11.29 77.43 -133.57
C SER A 63 -11.83 77.89 -132.21
N TRP A 64 -12.96 78.62 -132.20
CA TRP A 64 -13.65 79.05 -130.99
C TRP A 64 -14.31 77.86 -130.29
N LYS A 65 -15.13 77.09 -131.02
CA LYS A 65 -15.81 75.90 -130.49
C LYS A 65 -14.84 74.89 -129.90
N LYS A 66 -13.71 74.63 -130.57
CA LYS A 66 -12.62 73.78 -130.02
C LYS A 66 -12.00 74.32 -128.73
N LYS A 67 -11.91 75.65 -128.57
CA LYS A 67 -11.45 76.27 -127.32
C LYS A 67 -12.49 76.13 -126.22
N GLU A 68 -13.76 76.37 -126.54
CA GLU A 68 -14.91 76.23 -125.64
C GLU A 68 -15.04 74.78 -125.13
N GLU A 69 -14.99 73.79 -126.04
CA GLU A 69 -14.89 72.36 -125.72
C GLU A 69 -13.70 72.06 -124.79
N SER A 70 -12.50 72.58 -125.10
CA SER A 70 -11.31 72.36 -124.26
C SER A 70 -11.42 73.00 -122.88
N TRP A 71 -12.08 74.15 -122.76
CA TRP A 71 -12.34 74.82 -121.48
C TRP A 71 -13.37 74.04 -120.65
N ASN A 72 -14.45 73.56 -121.28
CA ASN A 72 -15.45 72.74 -120.61
C ASN A 72 -14.83 71.44 -120.06
N LEU A 73 -14.00 70.75 -120.87
CA LEU A 73 -13.25 69.57 -120.42
C LEU A 73 -12.29 69.85 -119.25
N VAL A 74 -11.63 71.01 -119.23
CA VAL A 74 -10.78 71.43 -118.09
C VAL A 74 -11.62 71.73 -116.85
N CYS A 75 -12.76 72.41 -117.00
CA CYS A 75 -13.70 72.67 -115.91
C CYS A 75 -14.28 71.37 -115.32
N GLU A 76 -14.69 70.42 -116.17
CA GLU A 76 -15.12 69.08 -115.75
C GLU A 76 -14.00 68.30 -115.06
N GLY A 77 -12.77 68.37 -115.56
CA GLY A 77 -11.58 67.78 -114.92
C GLY A 77 -11.31 68.37 -113.53
N ILE A 78 -11.44 69.69 -113.36
CA ILE A 78 -11.33 70.36 -112.06
C ILE A 78 -12.47 69.94 -111.13
N LEU A 79 -13.72 70.00 -111.58
CA LEU A 79 -14.90 69.63 -110.77
C LEU A 79 -14.85 68.17 -110.31
N THR A 80 -14.49 67.23 -111.19
CA THR A 80 -14.31 65.82 -110.83
C THR A 80 -13.14 65.62 -109.87
N SER A 81 -12.03 66.36 -110.02
CA SER A 81 -10.93 66.31 -109.05
C SER A 81 -11.36 66.81 -107.65
N CYS A 82 -12.13 67.90 -107.58
CA CYS A 82 -12.67 68.43 -106.33
C CYS A 82 -13.65 67.45 -105.68
N GLN A 83 -14.53 66.80 -106.46
CA GLN A 83 -15.42 65.75 -105.97
C GLN A 83 -14.64 64.54 -105.42
N ILE A 84 -13.57 64.12 -106.09
CA ILE A 84 -12.69 63.03 -105.62
C ILE A 84 -12.03 63.40 -104.29
N VAL A 85 -11.54 64.63 -104.14
CA VAL A 85 -10.96 65.12 -102.87
C VAL A 85 -12.01 65.18 -101.76
N GLN A 86 -13.22 65.67 -102.05
CA GLN A 86 -14.33 65.69 -101.09
C GLN A 86 -14.68 64.27 -100.62
N ARG A 87 -14.85 63.31 -101.55
CA ARG A 87 -15.19 61.92 -101.17
C ARG A 87 -14.07 61.23 -100.40
N ARG A 88 -12.80 61.54 -100.66
CA ARG A 88 -11.67 61.06 -99.84
C ARG A 88 -11.74 61.62 -98.42
N LEU A 89 -11.97 62.91 -98.26
CA LEU A 89 -12.13 63.55 -96.95
C LEU A 89 -13.32 62.97 -96.17
N GLU A 90 -14.46 62.73 -96.83
CA GLU A 90 -15.61 62.05 -96.23
C GLU A 90 -15.22 60.67 -95.69
N VAL A 91 -14.60 59.82 -96.52
CA VAL A 91 -14.11 58.48 -96.12
C VAL A 91 -13.07 58.54 -95.00
N GLU A 92 -12.16 59.52 -95.00
CA GLU A 92 -11.18 59.73 -93.93
C GLU A 92 -11.86 60.13 -92.61
N THR A 93 -12.89 61.00 -92.64
CA THR A 93 -13.65 61.34 -91.43
C THR A 93 -14.51 60.18 -90.92
N GLU A 94 -15.05 59.33 -91.80
CA GLU A 94 -15.77 58.12 -91.41
C GLU A 94 -14.82 57.06 -90.83
N ALA A 95 -13.63 56.89 -91.41
CA ALA A 95 -12.58 56.03 -90.86
C ALA A 95 -12.18 56.47 -89.44
N ALA A 96 -11.96 57.77 -89.23
CA ALA A 96 -11.64 58.35 -87.93
C ALA A 96 -12.79 58.16 -86.91
N ARG A 97 -14.05 58.41 -87.30
CA ARG A 97 -15.22 58.11 -86.46
C ARG A 97 -15.28 56.62 -86.09
N SER A 98 -14.98 55.72 -87.03
CA SER A 98 -14.94 54.28 -86.77
C SER A 98 -13.82 53.89 -85.79
N ALA A 99 -12.68 54.59 -85.82
CA ALA A 99 -11.55 54.36 -84.91
C ALA A 99 -11.93 54.76 -83.47
N VAL A 100 -12.48 55.97 -83.28
CA VAL A 100 -12.97 56.43 -81.98
C VAL A 100 -14.02 55.48 -81.40
N ILE A 101 -14.95 54.96 -82.22
CA ILE A 101 -15.95 53.98 -81.77
C ILE A 101 -15.29 52.66 -81.31
N LYS A 102 -14.23 52.20 -81.97
CA LYS A 102 -13.46 51.01 -81.57
C LYS A 102 -12.70 51.25 -80.26
N GLU A 103 -12.05 52.40 -80.09
CA GLU A 103 -11.38 52.79 -78.84
C GLU A 103 -12.38 52.93 -77.67
N MET A 104 -13.57 53.49 -77.94
CA MET A 104 -14.67 53.50 -76.97
C MET A 104 -15.20 52.11 -76.63
N ALA A 105 -15.09 51.12 -77.52
CA ALA A 105 -15.43 49.73 -77.21
C ALA A 105 -14.36 49.06 -76.34
N VAL A 106 -13.08 49.19 -76.69
CA VAL A 106 -11.94 48.65 -75.92
C VAL A 106 -11.91 49.25 -74.51
N THR A 107 -12.06 50.58 -74.37
CA THR A 107 -12.06 51.23 -73.04
C THR A 107 -13.30 50.90 -72.20
N ARG A 108 -14.42 50.46 -72.80
CA ARG A 108 -15.56 49.88 -72.07
C ARG A 108 -15.26 48.46 -71.61
N GLU A 109 -14.65 47.63 -72.45
CA GLU A 109 -14.26 46.26 -72.09
C GLU A 109 -13.23 46.27 -70.95
N GLU A 110 -12.19 47.10 -71.03
CA GLU A 110 -11.22 47.27 -69.95
C GLU A 110 -11.87 47.66 -68.61
N LYS A 111 -12.85 48.58 -68.63
CA LYS A 111 -13.57 48.98 -67.42
C LYS A 111 -14.38 47.83 -66.84
N LEU A 112 -15.01 47.02 -67.69
CA LEU A 112 -15.73 45.82 -67.28
C LEU A 112 -14.77 44.75 -66.72
N GLN A 113 -13.60 44.55 -67.33
CA GLN A 113 -12.56 43.64 -66.83
C GLN A 113 -11.89 44.13 -65.53
N ARG A 114 -11.83 45.45 -65.29
CA ARG A 114 -11.41 46.03 -63.99
C ARG A 114 -12.46 45.71 -62.93
N LEU A 115 -13.72 46.11 -63.15
CA LEU A 115 -14.84 45.83 -62.22
C LEU A 115 -15.00 44.34 -61.89
N GLN A 116 -14.81 43.43 -62.86
CA GLN A 116 -14.82 41.99 -62.62
C GLN A 116 -13.67 41.48 -61.74
N ARG A 117 -12.50 42.13 -61.77
CA ARG A 117 -11.40 41.84 -60.85
C ARG A 117 -11.66 42.42 -59.48
N ASP A 118 -12.10 43.68 -59.42
CA ASP A 118 -12.39 44.39 -58.17
C ASP A 118 -13.49 43.67 -57.37
N PHE A 119 -14.54 43.19 -58.04
CA PHE A 119 -15.58 42.34 -57.45
C PHE A 119 -15.05 41.01 -56.92
N LYS A 120 -14.16 40.33 -57.66
CA LYS A 120 -13.50 39.10 -57.19
C LYS A 120 -12.58 39.35 -55.99
N ILE A 121 -11.88 40.47 -55.97
CA ILE A 121 -11.04 40.89 -54.85
C ILE A 121 -11.91 41.16 -53.62
N LYS A 122 -13.04 41.88 -53.74
CA LYS A 122 -13.90 42.11 -52.57
C LYS A 122 -14.61 40.83 -52.10
N LEU A 123 -14.96 39.89 -52.98
CA LEU A 123 -15.42 38.55 -52.56
C LEU A 123 -14.33 37.76 -51.82
N PHE A 124 -13.06 37.87 -52.23
CA PHE A 124 -11.95 37.28 -51.49
C PHE A 124 -11.78 37.92 -50.11
N GLN A 125 -11.77 39.25 -50.04
CA GLN A 125 -11.69 39.99 -48.77
C GLN A 125 -12.85 39.67 -47.82
N ILE A 126 -14.10 39.60 -48.30
CA ILE A 126 -15.24 39.18 -47.46
C ILE A 126 -15.01 37.75 -46.92
N ARG A 127 -14.42 36.86 -47.71
CA ARG A 127 -14.10 35.50 -47.27
C ARG A 127 -12.90 35.43 -46.32
N GLU A 128 -11.97 36.35 -46.43
CA GLU A 128 -10.84 36.58 -45.51
C GLU A 128 -11.40 37.08 -44.16
N GLU A 129 -12.20 38.16 -44.18
CA GLU A 129 -12.95 38.72 -43.04
C GLU A 129 -13.87 37.68 -42.35
N GLU A 130 -14.42 36.69 -43.08
CA GLU A 130 -15.18 35.55 -42.53
C GLU A 130 -14.29 34.50 -41.84
N LEU A 131 -13.08 34.27 -42.36
CA LEU A 131 -12.15 33.28 -41.81
C LEU A 131 -11.38 33.82 -40.61
N GLU A 132 -11.03 35.11 -40.61
CA GLU A 132 -10.40 35.80 -39.47
C GLU A 132 -11.32 35.78 -38.25
N ARG A 133 -12.60 36.18 -38.39
CA ARG A 133 -13.59 36.08 -37.30
C ARG A 133 -13.79 34.65 -36.82
N LYS A 134 -13.71 33.65 -37.70
CA LYS A 134 -13.80 32.24 -37.28
C LYS A 134 -12.54 31.76 -36.54
N ILE A 135 -11.37 32.32 -36.83
CA ILE A 135 -10.15 32.07 -36.06
C ILE A 135 -10.30 32.71 -34.68
N GLU A 136 -10.74 33.97 -34.60
CA GLU A 136 -11.05 34.67 -33.34
C GLU A 136 -12.05 33.86 -32.48
N GLU A 137 -13.18 33.42 -33.05
CA GLU A 137 -14.16 32.55 -32.37
C GLU A 137 -13.54 31.27 -31.80
N LEU A 138 -12.68 30.58 -32.58
CA LEU A 138 -12.03 29.33 -32.17
C LEU A 138 -10.90 29.53 -31.16
N GLU A 139 -10.19 30.65 -31.21
CA GLU A 139 -9.18 31.02 -30.21
C GLU A 139 -9.85 31.37 -28.88
N ASP A 140 -10.99 32.05 -28.91
CA ASP A 140 -11.80 32.38 -27.73
C ASP A 140 -12.45 31.13 -27.10
N GLU A 141 -12.97 30.19 -27.91
CA GLU A 141 -13.43 28.87 -27.44
C GLU A 141 -12.29 28.05 -26.81
N ASN A 142 -11.12 28.02 -27.46
CA ASN A 142 -9.94 27.29 -26.96
C ASN A 142 -9.39 27.90 -25.66
N ALA A 143 -9.42 29.24 -25.52
CA ALA A 143 -9.05 29.93 -24.28
C ALA A 143 -9.98 29.55 -23.13
N ARG A 144 -11.31 29.56 -23.35
CA ARG A 144 -12.29 29.15 -22.32
C ARG A 144 -12.11 27.68 -21.89
N LEU A 145 -11.89 26.77 -22.84
CA LEU A 145 -11.59 25.36 -22.54
C LEU A 145 -10.26 25.18 -21.78
N ALA A 146 -9.24 25.99 -22.08
CA ALA A 146 -8.00 26.00 -21.33
C ALA A 146 -8.22 26.46 -19.87
N GLU A 147 -8.98 27.53 -19.65
CA GLU A 147 -9.34 27.96 -18.29
C GLU A 147 -10.19 26.93 -17.54
N GLU A 148 -11.17 26.29 -18.20
CA GLU A 148 -12.01 25.24 -17.61
C GLU A 148 -11.18 24.03 -17.19
N THR A 149 -10.30 23.54 -18.06
CA THR A 149 -9.39 22.44 -17.72
C THR A 149 -8.38 22.82 -16.64
N GLU A 150 -7.93 24.07 -16.55
CA GLU A 150 -7.13 24.52 -15.42
C GLU A 150 -7.92 24.54 -14.11
N ARG A 151 -9.15 25.09 -14.10
CA ARG A 151 -10.06 25.08 -12.94
C ARG A 151 -10.33 23.66 -12.45
N GLU A 152 -10.60 22.71 -13.35
CA GLU A 152 -10.74 21.30 -12.99
C GLU A 152 -9.46 20.72 -12.39
N LEU A 153 -8.30 20.99 -12.99
CA LEU A 153 -7.01 20.50 -12.53
C LEU A 153 -6.65 21.08 -11.15
N GLN A 154 -6.95 22.35 -10.89
CA GLN A 154 -6.86 22.99 -9.57
C GLN A 154 -7.80 22.30 -8.56
N MET A 155 -9.07 22.07 -8.90
CA MET A 155 -10.01 21.33 -8.03
C MET A 155 -9.54 19.90 -7.71
N GLN A 156 -8.91 19.20 -8.66
CA GLN A 156 -8.34 17.87 -8.41
C GLN A 156 -7.07 17.92 -7.55
N ARG A 157 -6.20 18.93 -7.73
CA ARG A 157 -5.06 19.20 -6.83
C ARG A 157 -5.54 19.44 -5.40
N GLU A 158 -6.58 20.24 -5.19
CA GLU A 158 -7.19 20.45 -3.88
C GLU A 158 -7.72 19.16 -3.25
N LYS A 159 -8.45 18.33 -4.01
CA LYS A 159 -8.95 17.03 -3.53
C LYS A 159 -7.80 16.12 -3.12
N CYS A 160 -6.73 16.04 -3.92
CA CYS A 160 -5.53 15.29 -3.58
C CYS A 160 -4.85 15.80 -2.31
N LEU A 161 -4.75 17.12 -2.12
CA LEU A 161 -4.22 17.74 -0.90
C LEU A 161 -5.09 17.38 0.32
N LYS A 162 -6.42 17.53 0.22
CA LYS A 162 -7.39 17.19 1.27
C LYS A 162 -7.31 15.71 1.67
N HIS A 163 -7.24 14.79 0.70
CA HIS A 163 -7.03 13.37 0.97
C HIS A 163 -5.63 13.08 1.57
N SER A 164 -4.58 13.78 1.14
CA SER A 164 -3.24 13.62 1.71
C SER A 164 -3.14 14.08 3.17
N ALA A 165 -3.88 15.13 3.54
CA ALA A 165 -4.01 15.59 4.93
C ALA A 165 -4.75 14.57 5.79
N ALA A 166 -5.92 14.08 5.34
CA ALA A 166 -6.65 13.03 6.05
C ALA A 166 -5.83 11.72 6.21
N LEU A 167 -5.00 11.37 5.22
CA LEU A 167 -4.08 10.23 5.30
C LEU A 167 -2.90 10.47 6.27
N LYS A 168 -2.48 11.72 6.50
CA LYS A 168 -1.51 12.05 7.56
C LYS A 168 -2.18 11.97 8.94
N GLU A 169 -3.33 12.60 9.11
CA GLU A 169 -4.08 12.63 10.37
C GLU A 169 -4.46 11.23 10.84
N THR A 170 -4.95 10.36 9.95
CA THR A 170 -5.27 8.96 10.28
C THR A 170 -4.04 8.13 10.64
N ARG A 171 -2.88 8.36 10.00
CA ARG A 171 -1.61 7.73 10.38
C ARG A 171 -1.13 8.21 11.75
N GLU A 172 -1.24 9.50 12.05
CA GLU A 172 -0.91 10.05 13.37
C GLU A 172 -1.85 9.51 14.46
N SER A 173 -3.15 9.44 14.17
CA SER A 173 -4.16 8.88 15.08
C SER A 173 -3.88 7.39 15.37
N LEU A 174 -3.53 6.61 14.35
CA LEU A 174 -3.09 5.22 14.51
C LEU A 174 -1.80 5.12 15.33
N ALA A 175 -0.81 5.98 15.08
CA ALA A 175 0.44 6.01 15.85
C ALA A 175 0.23 6.40 17.33
N ARG A 176 -0.72 7.30 17.62
CA ARG A 176 -1.14 7.63 18.99
C ARG A 176 -1.81 6.42 19.66
N SER A 177 -2.73 5.74 18.95
CA SER A 177 -3.43 4.54 19.43
C SER A 177 -2.48 3.35 19.69
N LEU A 178 -1.47 3.15 18.85
CA LEU A 178 -0.44 2.13 19.05
C LEU A 178 0.37 2.40 20.33
N ARG A 179 0.88 3.63 20.51
CA ARG A 179 1.57 4.05 21.74
C ARG A 179 0.70 3.87 22.99
N ASP A 180 -0.59 4.16 22.90
CA ASP A 180 -1.52 3.96 24.01
C ASP A 180 -1.90 2.48 24.23
N ASN A 181 -1.70 1.59 23.26
CA ASN A 181 -1.79 0.14 23.46
C ASN A 181 -0.49 -0.42 24.06
N GLU A 182 0.68 -0.02 23.57
CA GLU A 182 1.99 -0.34 24.18
C GLU A 182 1.99 0.02 25.69
N ARG A 183 1.50 1.23 26.03
CA ARG A 183 1.32 1.68 27.43
C ARG A 183 0.32 0.85 28.25
N LYS A 184 -0.67 0.19 27.62
CA LYS A 184 -1.63 -0.71 28.29
C LYS A 184 -1.01 -2.10 28.46
N GLU A 185 -0.31 -2.60 27.45
CA GLU A 185 0.41 -3.88 27.50
C GLU A 185 1.53 -3.85 28.54
N GLU A 186 2.28 -2.75 28.63
CA GLU A 186 3.21 -2.51 29.74
C GLU A 186 2.53 -2.62 31.12
N LYS A 187 1.37 -1.99 31.30
CA LYS A 187 0.62 -2.01 32.57
C LYS A 187 0.06 -3.40 32.86
N TYR A 188 -0.42 -4.09 31.84
CA TYR A 188 -0.89 -5.47 31.95
C TYR A 188 0.24 -6.41 32.35
N ASN A 189 1.39 -6.33 31.68
CA ASN A 189 2.58 -7.12 31.99
C ASN A 189 3.11 -6.84 33.40
N LYS A 190 3.06 -5.58 33.87
CA LYS A 190 3.35 -5.21 35.27
C LYS A 190 2.36 -5.87 36.23
N LEU A 191 1.05 -5.78 35.98
CA LEU A 191 0.02 -6.44 36.80
C LEU A 191 0.11 -7.97 36.80
N VAL A 192 0.54 -8.60 35.70
CA VAL A 192 0.78 -10.05 35.62
C VAL A 192 2.02 -10.44 36.42
N ALA A 193 3.11 -9.66 36.36
CA ALA A 193 4.29 -9.86 37.19
C ALA A 193 3.99 -9.65 38.69
N ASP A 194 3.23 -8.61 39.04
CA ASP A 194 2.77 -8.34 40.40
C ASP A 194 1.84 -9.46 40.91
N ARG A 195 0.91 -9.95 40.07
CA ARG A 195 0.10 -11.14 40.40
C ARG A 195 1.00 -12.34 40.67
N SER A 196 1.91 -12.69 39.77
CA SER A 196 2.81 -13.84 39.94
C SER A 196 3.66 -13.73 41.22
N ASN A 197 4.14 -12.53 41.55
CA ASN A 197 4.86 -12.22 42.78
C ASN A 197 3.96 -12.39 44.03
N MET A 198 2.70 -11.94 43.98
CA MET A 198 1.72 -12.14 45.06
C MET A 198 1.25 -13.59 45.19
N GLU A 199 1.16 -14.33 44.08
CA GLU A 199 0.79 -15.75 44.03
C GLU A 199 1.93 -16.62 44.61
N ALA A 200 3.19 -16.28 44.31
CA ALA A 200 4.37 -16.87 44.96
C ALA A 200 4.44 -16.53 46.46
N LYS A 201 4.14 -15.28 46.85
CA LYS A 201 4.05 -14.88 48.28
C LYS A 201 2.96 -15.65 49.01
N ASN A 202 1.77 -15.77 48.43
CA ASN A 202 0.69 -16.59 48.98
C ASN A 202 1.14 -18.04 49.16
N GLY A 203 1.74 -18.66 48.14
CA GLY A 203 2.31 -20.02 48.28
C GLY A 203 3.34 -20.14 49.42
N THR A 204 4.19 -19.12 49.64
CA THR A 204 5.08 -19.13 50.81
C THR A 204 4.33 -18.95 52.14
N LEU A 205 3.31 -18.10 52.20
CA LEU A 205 2.48 -17.88 53.39
C LEU A 205 1.63 -19.11 53.72
N ASP A 206 1.05 -19.78 52.73
CA ASP A 206 0.33 -21.05 52.89
C ASP A 206 1.27 -22.14 53.41
N SER A 207 2.50 -22.22 52.89
CA SER A 207 3.51 -23.17 53.43
C SER A 207 3.94 -22.86 54.86
N GLN A 208 3.89 -21.58 55.28
CA GLN A 208 4.13 -21.16 56.66
C GLN A 208 2.91 -21.46 57.54
N LEU A 209 1.70 -21.22 57.05
CA LEU A 209 0.44 -21.51 57.73
C LEU A 209 0.29 -23.02 57.96
N GLN A 210 0.54 -23.86 56.95
CA GLN A 210 0.59 -25.32 57.08
C GLN A 210 1.63 -25.76 58.11
N ARG A 211 2.82 -25.13 58.14
CA ARG A 211 3.86 -25.43 59.14
C ARG A 211 3.43 -25.04 60.56
N VAL A 212 2.83 -23.87 60.74
CA VAL A 212 2.31 -23.41 62.04
C VAL A 212 1.11 -24.25 62.48
N GLN A 213 0.26 -24.69 61.54
CA GLN A 213 -0.85 -25.60 61.80
C GLN A 213 -0.35 -26.99 62.22
N LEU A 214 0.66 -27.56 61.53
CA LEU A 214 1.31 -28.81 61.96
C LEU A 214 2.02 -28.66 63.31
N GLN A 215 2.57 -27.49 63.64
CA GLN A 215 3.10 -27.20 64.98
C GLN A 215 1.98 -27.12 66.03
N LEU A 216 0.83 -26.54 65.70
CA LEU A 216 -0.35 -26.45 66.57
C LEU A 216 -1.01 -27.82 66.80
N GLU A 217 -1.09 -28.65 65.77
CA GLU A 217 -1.55 -30.05 65.84
C GLU A 217 -0.53 -30.90 66.63
N GLY A 218 0.77 -30.66 66.42
CA GLY A 218 1.87 -31.24 67.21
C GLY A 218 1.92 -30.76 68.66
N SER A 219 1.37 -29.59 69.00
CA SER A 219 1.21 -29.15 70.39
C SER A 219 -0.10 -29.66 71.00
N ARG A 220 -1.18 -29.72 70.23
CA ARG A 220 -2.47 -30.31 70.67
C ARG A 220 -2.34 -31.79 70.99
N THR A 221 -1.68 -32.57 70.13
CA THR A 221 -1.37 -33.98 70.40
C THR A 221 -0.59 -34.13 71.70
N LYS A 222 0.52 -33.40 71.88
CA LYS A 222 1.28 -33.34 73.14
C LYS A 222 0.43 -32.94 74.36
N VAL A 223 -0.49 -31.98 74.22
CA VAL A 223 -1.43 -31.64 75.29
C VAL A 223 -2.33 -32.85 75.62
N THR A 224 -2.92 -33.52 74.63
CA THR A 224 -3.74 -34.73 74.89
C THR A 224 -2.94 -35.97 75.35
N GLU A 225 -1.63 -36.00 75.13
CA GLU A 225 -0.70 -36.99 75.69
C GLU A 225 -0.36 -36.65 77.15
N LEU A 226 -0.10 -35.38 77.45
CA LEU A 226 0.10 -34.88 78.82
C LEU A 226 -1.17 -34.96 79.66
N GLU A 227 -2.35 -34.74 79.08
CA GLU A 227 -3.65 -34.94 79.73
C GLU A 227 -3.88 -36.43 80.05
N ARG A 228 -3.62 -37.34 79.09
CA ARG A 228 -3.67 -38.78 79.35
C ARG A 228 -2.67 -39.21 80.43
N GLY A 229 -1.43 -38.77 80.34
CA GLY A 229 -0.40 -39.05 81.34
C GLY A 229 -0.73 -38.46 82.71
N ASN A 230 -1.36 -37.28 82.75
CA ASN A 230 -1.85 -36.68 83.99
C ASN A 230 -3.03 -37.47 84.56
N ASP A 231 -3.96 -37.97 83.74
CA ASP A 231 -5.05 -38.85 84.19
C ASP A 231 -4.56 -40.24 84.60
N GLU A 232 -3.53 -40.78 83.98
CA GLU A 232 -2.84 -42.01 84.43
C GLU A 232 -2.10 -41.78 85.76
N LEU A 233 -1.45 -40.63 85.94
CA LEU A 233 -0.91 -40.21 87.23
C LEU A 233 -2.02 -40.01 88.28
N LYS A 234 -3.17 -39.41 87.94
CA LYS A 234 -4.33 -39.34 88.85
C LYS A 234 -4.85 -40.73 89.23
N ARG A 235 -4.91 -41.68 88.29
CA ARG A 235 -5.32 -43.07 88.56
C ARG A 235 -4.33 -43.78 89.48
N THR A 236 -3.03 -43.69 89.20
CA THR A 236 -1.99 -44.30 90.05
C THR A 236 -1.92 -43.64 91.43
N ILE A 237 -2.09 -42.33 91.53
CA ILE A 237 -2.27 -41.63 92.82
C ILE A 237 -3.52 -42.14 93.54
N ALA A 238 -4.67 -42.26 92.87
CA ALA A 238 -5.89 -42.77 93.49
C ALA A 238 -5.76 -44.24 93.95
N ASP A 239 -5.07 -45.09 93.19
CA ASP A 239 -4.81 -46.48 93.59
C ASP A 239 -3.71 -46.60 94.67
N GLN A 240 -2.74 -45.68 94.72
CA GLN A 240 -1.82 -45.52 95.85
C GLN A 240 -2.54 -45.03 97.10
N THR A 241 -3.46 -44.06 97.00
CA THR A 241 -4.33 -43.65 98.12
C THR A 241 -5.16 -44.83 98.60
N ARG A 242 -5.75 -45.63 97.69
CA ARG A 242 -6.44 -46.89 98.05
C ARG A 242 -5.52 -47.98 98.62
N GLN A 243 -4.22 -47.92 98.41
CA GLN A 243 -3.25 -48.81 99.05
C GLN A 243 -2.89 -48.30 100.45
N LEU A 244 -2.66 -46.99 100.61
CA LEU A 244 -2.46 -46.33 101.90
C LEU A 244 -3.70 -46.46 102.80
N GLU A 245 -4.91 -46.26 102.28
CA GLU A 245 -6.17 -46.54 102.97
C GLU A 245 -6.25 -48.01 103.40
N ARG A 246 -5.80 -48.96 102.57
CA ARG A 246 -5.75 -50.39 102.95
C ARG A 246 -4.72 -50.68 104.04
N TRP A 247 -3.58 -49.98 104.05
CA TRP A 247 -2.56 -50.11 105.09
C TRP A 247 -3.04 -49.47 106.40
N GLN A 248 -3.69 -48.31 106.35
CA GLN A 248 -4.32 -47.65 107.50
C GLN A 248 -5.50 -48.45 108.07
N ASN A 249 -6.23 -49.20 107.22
CA ASN A 249 -7.25 -50.18 107.63
C ASN A 249 -6.67 -51.50 108.18
N LEU A 250 -5.37 -51.77 107.99
CA LEU A 250 -4.65 -52.85 108.68
C LEU A 250 -4.10 -52.35 110.03
N GLU A 251 -3.56 -51.14 110.07
CA GLU A 251 -3.09 -50.46 111.29
C GLU A 251 -4.21 -50.32 112.34
N THR A 252 -5.38 -49.81 111.93
CA THR A 252 -6.56 -49.68 112.82
C THR A 252 -7.14 -51.03 113.25
N LYS A 253 -6.92 -52.13 112.50
CA LYS A 253 -7.30 -53.49 112.92
C LYS A 253 -6.24 -54.18 113.79
N GLY A 254 -4.98 -53.75 113.72
CA GLY A 254 -3.95 -54.15 114.67
C GLY A 254 -4.19 -53.58 116.08
N GLY A 255 -4.70 -52.34 116.17
CA GLY A 255 -4.95 -51.65 117.44
C GLY A 255 -5.89 -52.40 118.39
N GLU A 256 -7.03 -52.90 117.90
CA GLU A 256 -8.00 -53.63 118.74
C GLU A 256 -7.50 -54.98 119.27
N ALA A 257 -6.49 -55.57 118.64
CA ALA A 257 -5.81 -56.77 119.14
C ALA A 257 -4.79 -56.43 120.24
N ALA A 258 -4.00 -55.38 120.03
CA ALA A 258 -2.98 -54.93 120.99
C ALA A 258 -3.58 -54.50 122.35
N GLU A 259 -4.71 -53.77 122.34
CA GLU A 259 -5.39 -53.35 123.58
C GLU A 259 -5.95 -54.52 124.42
N LYS A 260 -6.29 -55.66 123.80
CA LYS A 260 -6.79 -56.84 124.54
C LYS A 260 -5.66 -57.52 125.30
N HIS A 261 -4.54 -57.80 124.62
CA HIS A 261 -3.39 -58.40 125.28
C HIS A 261 -2.77 -57.51 126.37
N TYR A 262 -2.88 -56.18 126.26
CA TYR A 262 -2.45 -55.29 127.34
C TYR A 262 -3.33 -55.42 128.60
N LYS A 263 -4.64 -55.68 128.46
CA LYS A 263 -5.56 -55.89 129.59
C LYS A 263 -5.37 -57.27 130.23
N GLU A 264 -5.22 -58.32 129.42
CA GLU A 264 -4.94 -59.69 129.89
C GLU A 264 -3.62 -59.78 130.67
N LYS A 265 -2.60 -59.03 130.24
CA LYS A 265 -1.30 -58.99 130.92
C LYS A 265 -1.38 -58.38 132.32
N VAL A 266 -2.17 -57.32 132.51
CA VAL A 266 -2.34 -56.65 133.82
C VAL A 266 -3.10 -57.53 134.82
N GLU A 267 -4.11 -58.29 134.39
CA GLU A 267 -4.77 -59.28 135.29
C GLU A 267 -3.83 -60.42 135.71
N LEU A 268 -2.94 -60.86 134.81
CA LEU A 268 -1.95 -61.90 135.12
C LEU A 268 -0.86 -61.41 136.08
N GLU A 269 -0.38 -60.17 135.92
CA GLU A 269 0.60 -59.58 136.83
C GLU A 269 0.05 -59.43 138.26
N PHE A 270 -1.23 -59.07 138.42
CA PHE A 270 -1.88 -59.00 139.74
C PHE A 270 -1.98 -60.38 140.42
N ARG A 271 -2.46 -61.41 139.70
CA ARG A 271 -2.55 -62.79 140.22
C ARG A 271 -1.17 -63.39 140.53
N TYR A 272 -0.13 -62.98 139.80
CA TYR A 272 1.25 -63.40 140.07
C TYR A 272 1.78 -62.82 141.40
N GLN A 273 1.37 -61.62 141.77
CA GLN A 273 1.78 -60.97 143.03
C GLN A 273 1.10 -61.61 144.26
N GLU A 274 -0.22 -61.84 144.21
CA GLU A 274 -0.95 -62.54 145.31
C GLU A 274 -0.39 -63.95 145.57
N LEU A 275 -0.06 -64.69 144.51
CA LEU A 275 0.51 -66.04 144.63
C LEU A 275 1.94 -66.04 145.18
N LYS A 276 2.68 -64.94 144.98
CA LYS A 276 4.07 -64.80 145.45
C LYS A 276 4.15 -64.52 146.95
N GLU A 277 3.30 -63.63 147.48
CA GLU A 277 3.22 -63.40 148.94
C GLU A 277 2.78 -64.65 149.72
N ALA A 278 1.94 -65.50 149.12
CA ALA A 278 1.56 -66.79 149.67
C ALA A 278 2.73 -67.81 149.66
N PHE A 279 3.60 -67.74 148.65
CA PHE A 279 4.74 -68.66 148.51
C PHE A 279 5.90 -68.31 149.45
N GLU A 280 6.20 -67.02 149.63
CA GLU A 280 7.31 -66.55 150.48
C GLU A 280 7.11 -66.94 151.96
N LYS A 281 5.89 -66.78 152.51
CA LYS A 281 5.53 -67.26 153.86
C LYS A 281 5.70 -68.78 154.02
N HIS A 282 5.42 -69.55 152.98
CA HIS A 282 5.55 -71.00 153.02
C HIS A 282 7.01 -71.48 152.82
N GLN A 283 7.92 -70.57 152.46
CA GLN A 283 9.34 -70.84 152.25
C GLN A 283 10.16 -70.67 153.55
N GLU A 284 9.89 -69.64 154.36
CA GLU A 284 10.62 -69.39 155.61
C GLU A 284 10.55 -70.56 156.60
N GLU A 285 9.38 -71.20 156.74
CA GLU A 285 9.19 -72.36 157.61
C GLU A 285 10.01 -73.58 157.13
N ARG A 286 10.11 -73.81 155.81
CA ARG A 286 10.90 -74.92 155.23
C ARG A 286 12.41 -74.67 155.23
N GLN A 287 12.84 -73.41 155.16
CA GLN A 287 14.25 -73.03 155.29
C GLN A 287 14.85 -73.51 156.62
N SER A 288 14.06 -73.39 157.71
CA SER A 288 14.44 -73.80 159.08
C SER A 288 14.73 -75.30 159.22
N GLU A 289 14.13 -76.15 158.39
CA GLU A 289 14.30 -77.61 158.45
C GLU A 289 15.46 -78.08 157.55
N LEU A 290 15.53 -77.57 156.31
CA LEU A 290 16.55 -77.95 155.33
C LEU A 290 17.99 -77.68 155.79
N ASP A 291 18.24 -76.62 156.55
CA ASP A 291 19.60 -76.27 157.02
C ASP A 291 20.12 -77.18 158.16
N LYS A 292 19.26 -78.01 158.74
CA LYS A 292 19.64 -79.08 159.67
C LYS A 292 20.05 -80.37 158.93
N GLU A 293 19.53 -80.59 157.72
CA GLU A 293 19.82 -81.78 156.92
C GLU A 293 21.03 -81.60 155.98
N LYS A 294 21.22 -80.42 155.37
CA LYS A 294 22.37 -80.13 154.49
C LYS A 294 23.72 -80.44 155.15
N LYS A 295 23.87 -80.12 156.45
CA LYS A 295 25.07 -80.41 157.27
C LYS A 295 25.36 -81.90 157.51
N ARG A 296 24.44 -82.81 157.14
CA ARG A 296 24.66 -84.26 157.10
C ARG A 296 24.98 -84.76 155.69
N ALA A 297 24.52 -84.08 154.64
CA ALA A 297 24.74 -84.47 153.25
C ALA A 297 26.15 -84.14 152.73
N GLU A 298 26.75 -83.01 153.13
CA GLU A 298 28.09 -82.61 152.65
C GLU A 298 29.17 -83.65 153.02
N LYS A 299 29.17 -84.13 154.27
CA LYS A 299 30.15 -85.12 154.77
C LYS A 299 30.11 -86.48 154.05
N LEU A 300 29.04 -86.76 153.28
CA LEU A 300 28.92 -87.95 152.44
C LEU A 300 29.42 -87.73 151.00
N LYS A 301 29.51 -86.48 150.52
CA LYS A 301 30.05 -86.17 149.19
C LYS A 301 31.58 -86.20 149.15
N ASP A 302 32.24 -85.64 150.17
CA ASP A 302 33.71 -85.69 150.28
C ASP A 302 34.25 -87.14 150.35
N ALA A 303 33.49 -88.03 151.00
CA ALA A 303 33.82 -89.45 151.07
C ALA A 303 33.76 -90.14 149.69
N MET A 304 32.77 -89.80 148.84
CA MET A 304 32.61 -90.39 147.51
C MET A 304 33.71 -89.92 146.53
N HIS A 305 34.16 -88.67 146.63
CA HIS A 305 35.12 -88.11 145.66
C HIS A 305 36.52 -88.76 145.74
N ASN A 306 36.93 -89.26 146.91
CA ASN A 306 38.20 -89.99 147.04
C ASN A 306 38.18 -91.34 146.31
N TRP A 307 37.09 -92.11 146.43
CA TRP A 307 36.94 -93.41 145.75
C TRP A 307 36.91 -93.29 144.22
N GLU A 308 36.32 -92.21 143.69
CA GLU A 308 36.23 -91.98 142.25
C GLU A 308 37.60 -91.75 141.59
N ASN A 309 38.56 -91.18 142.34
CA ASN A 309 39.91 -90.90 141.86
C ASN A 309 40.80 -92.15 141.88
N GLU A 310 40.68 -93.02 142.89
CA GLU A 310 41.40 -94.30 142.94
C GLU A 310 40.92 -95.27 141.84
N PHE A 311 39.61 -95.31 141.57
CA PHE A 311 39.03 -96.11 140.48
C PHE A 311 39.62 -95.74 139.10
N LYS A 312 39.82 -94.45 138.84
CA LYS A 312 40.43 -93.93 137.60
C LYS A 312 41.94 -94.22 137.46
N ALA A 313 42.62 -94.52 138.57
CA ALA A 313 44.01 -94.99 138.56
C ALA A 313 44.11 -96.48 138.24
N ALA A 314 43.30 -97.32 138.89
CA ALA A 314 43.30 -98.77 138.70
C ALA A 314 42.94 -99.18 137.25
N ASN A 315 41.92 -98.55 136.67
CA ASN A 315 41.41 -98.92 135.34
C ASN A 315 42.46 -98.70 134.21
N LYS A 316 43.43 -97.79 134.40
CA LYS A 316 44.56 -97.58 133.47
C LYS A 316 45.61 -98.70 133.49
N GLN A 317 45.64 -99.54 134.53
CA GLN A 317 46.47 -100.76 134.54
C GLN A 317 45.74 -101.94 133.89
N VAL A 318 44.43 -102.09 134.15
CA VAL A 318 43.57 -103.11 133.52
C VAL A 318 43.65 -103.03 131.99
N ALA A 319 43.52 -101.82 131.43
CA ALA A 319 43.60 -101.58 129.98
C ALA A 319 44.96 -101.91 129.33
N LYS A 320 46.05 -102.07 130.12
CA LYS A 320 47.35 -102.55 129.63
C LYS A 320 47.47 -104.07 129.70
N LEU A 321 46.90 -104.70 130.72
CA LEU A 321 46.90 -106.15 130.89
C LEU A 321 45.93 -106.85 129.93
N GLN A 322 44.79 -106.24 129.60
CA GLN A 322 43.87 -106.76 128.57
C GLN A 322 44.58 -106.97 127.22
N LYS A 323 45.37 -106.00 126.75
CA LYS A 323 46.14 -106.10 125.49
C LYS A 323 47.21 -107.20 125.47
N LEU A 324 47.55 -107.79 126.62
CA LEU A 324 48.40 -108.98 126.71
C LEU A 324 47.57 -110.26 126.87
N SER A 325 46.47 -110.21 127.62
CA SER A 325 45.52 -111.32 127.75
C SER A 325 44.86 -111.67 126.41
N ASP A 326 44.51 -110.69 125.59
CA ASP A 326 43.82 -110.93 124.32
C ASP A 326 44.73 -111.63 123.28
N LYS A 327 46.05 -111.40 123.34
CA LYS A 327 47.03 -112.20 122.57
C LYS A 327 47.09 -113.67 123.01
N LEU A 328 46.92 -113.94 124.29
CA LEU A 328 46.90 -115.29 124.85
C LEU A 328 45.55 -116.00 124.66
N LYS A 329 44.47 -115.26 124.36
CA LYS A 329 43.16 -115.85 124.02
C LYS A 329 43.14 -116.42 122.60
N GLU A 330 43.78 -115.78 121.62
CA GLU A 330 43.92 -116.36 120.28
C GLU A 330 44.84 -117.60 120.27
N GLU A 331 45.87 -117.65 121.13
CA GLU A 331 46.63 -118.89 121.36
C GLU A 331 45.81 -120.00 122.04
N LEU A 332 44.72 -119.67 122.74
CA LEU A 332 43.88 -120.63 123.47
C LEU A 332 42.46 -120.83 122.94
N GLU A 333 42.08 -120.26 121.79
CA GLU A 333 41.01 -120.86 120.95
C GLU A 333 41.46 -122.22 120.36
N VAL A 334 42.75 -122.58 120.52
CA VAL A 334 43.24 -123.96 120.42
C VAL A 334 42.61 -124.87 121.50
N GLU A 335 42.34 -124.35 122.71
CA GLU A 335 41.49 -125.02 123.72
C GLU A 335 40.03 -124.50 123.69
N ARG A 336 39.39 -124.66 122.53
CA ARG A 336 37.95 -124.93 122.48
C ARG A 336 37.57 -125.92 123.61
N ALA A 337 36.76 -125.52 124.60
CA ALA A 337 36.39 -126.47 125.66
C ALA A 337 35.84 -125.93 127.00
N ARG A 338 34.79 -125.08 127.01
CA ARG A 338 33.55 -125.17 127.88
C ARG A 338 32.92 -123.82 128.34
N VAL A 339 31.64 -123.62 127.98
CA VAL A 339 30.50 -123.22 128.86
C VAL A 339 30.29 -121.73 129.31
N ARG A 340 29.40 -121.02 128.56
CA ARG A 340 28.11 -120.39 129.02
C ARG A 340 28.11 -118.90 129.62
N PRO A 341 27.02 -118.31 130.23
CA PRO A 341 26.28 -117.10 129.70
C PRO A 341 26.06 -115.93 130.75
N PRO A 342 24.99 -115.05 130.80
CA PRO A 342 24.23 -114.14 129.85
C PRO A 342 23.91 -112.66 130.37
N SER A 343 23.11 -111.86 129.62
CA SER A 343 22.06 -110.88 130.10
C SER A 343 22.40 -109.36 130.36
N PRO A 344 21.47 -108.40 130.73
CA PRO A 344 20.63 -107.58 129.77
C PRO A 344 20.30 -106.06 130.06
N GLN A 345 19.70 -105.34 129.07
CA GLN A 345 18.56 -104.33 129.09
C GLN A 345 18.54 -102.84 129.66
N VAL A 346 17.88 -101.91 128.88
CA VAL A 346 16.81 -100.88 129.23
C VAL A 346 17.01 -99.29 129.32
N TYR A 347 16.33 -98.54 128.40
CA TYR A 347 15.54 -97.22 128.43
C TYR A 347 16.07 -95.73 128.45
N ILE A 348 15.36 -94.83 127.68
CA ILE A 348 15.13 -93.33 127.79
C ILE A 348 16.29 -92.34 127.39
N SER A 349 16.23 -91.04 126.94
CA SER A 349 15.30 -89.85 126.72
C SER A 349 15.84 -88.89 125.57
N GLU A 350 15.43 -87.62 125.26
CA GLU A 350 14.14 -86.85 125.03
C GLU A 350 14.39 -85.29 124.76
N VAL A 351 13.38 -84.44 124.40
CA VAL A 351 13.29 -82.90 124.47
C VAL A 351 13.70 -81.95 123.26
N GLU A 352 12.92 -80.85 123.01
CA GLU A 352 13.14 -79.52 122.28
C GLU A 352 13.61 -79.49 120.77
N ALA A 353 13.82 -78.36 120.01
CA ALA A 353 13.15 -77.05 119.68
C ALA A 353 14.10 -76.22 118.72
N GLU A 354 13.87 -75.08 117.99
CA GLU A 354 12.71 -74.27 117.47
C GLU A 354 13.17 -73.24 116.35
N ASP A 355 12.26 -72.36 115.85
CA ASP A 355 12.40 -71.00 115.20
C ASP A 355 12.90 -70.67 113.73
N GLU A 356 12.08 -69.83 113.04
CA GLU A 356 12.29 -68.60 112.20
C GLU A 356 13.14 -68.50 110.86
N PRO A 357 13.21 -67.36 110.07
CA PRO A 357 13.03 -67.41 108.59
C PRO A 357 13.98 -66.51 107.69
N GLU A 358 13.48 -66.03 106.52
CA GLU A 358 13.91 -64.88 105.67
C GLU A 358 14.79 -65.14 104.37
N PRO A 359 15.14 -64.17 103.46
CA PRO A 359 14.53 -64.08 102.10
C PRO A 359 15.50 -63.87 100.85
N GLU A 360 15.00 -63.16 99.81
CA GLU A 360 15.71 -62.40 98.71
C GLU A 360 15.91 -63.00 97.26
N PRO A 361 16.18 -62.21 96.17
CA PRO A 361 15.36 -62.25 94.92
C PRO A 361 16.09 -62.11 93.52
N GLU A 362 15.38 -61.57 92.51
CA GLU A 362 15.85 -60.78 91.32
C GLU A 362 16.18 -61.46 89.92
N PRO A 363 16.46 -60.77 88.77
CA PRO A 363 15.42 -60.45 87.75
C PRO A 363 15.86 -60.53 86.22
N GLU A 364 15.35 -59.62 85.34
CA GLU A 364 15.83 -59.23 83.97
C GLU A 364 15.51 -60.16 82.74
N LEU A 365 15.40 -59.75 81.45
CA LEU A 365 15.34 -58.43 80.75
C LEU A 365 14.80 -58.49 79.26
N ALA A 366 14.35 -57.34 78.73
CA ALA A 366 14.66 -56.74 77.40
C ALA A 366 14.09 -57.18 76.00
N LYS A 367 13.43 -56.19 75.34
CA LYS A 367 13.74 -55.55 74.01
C LYS A 367 13.21 -56.09 72.63
N LYS A 368 12.88 -55.09 71.77
CA LYS A 368 13.13 -54.89 70.29
C LYS A 368 12.05 -55.22 69.20
N ARG A 369 11.69 -54.15 68.47
CA ARG A 369 11.72 -53.93 66.98
C ARG A 369 10.60 -54.40 66.00
N GLN A 370 10.31 -53.48 65.05
CA GLN A 370 10.37 -53.58 63.56
C GLN A 370 9.11 -53.51 62.65
N LYS A 371 9.20 -52.56 61.69
CA LYS A 371 8.84 -52.59 60.23
C LYS A 371 7.47 -53.11 59.73
N GLY A 372 6.77 -52.24 58.99
CA GLY A 372 6.05 -52.58 57.74
C GLY A 372 5.08 -51.50 57.24
N LYS A 373 4.50 -51.54 56.01
CA LYS A 373 4.96 -52.07 54.69
C LYS A 373 3.95 -51.71 53.58
N ALA A 374 4.39 -51.17 52.42
CA ALA A 374 3.58 -50.92 51.19
C ALA A 374 2.41 -49.91 51.39
N LYS A 375 1.53 -49.52 50.43
CA LYS A 375 1.30 -49.67 48.96
C LYS A 375 0.49 -48.38 48.52
N ALA A 376 0.04 -48.03 47.31
CA ALA A 376 0.03 -48.52 45.90
C ALA A 376 -0.32 -47.32 44.95
N THR A 377 -0.52 -47.55 43.63
CA THR A 377 -1.54 -46.92 42.71
C THR A 377 -1.55 -45.39 42.47
N ASP A 378 -1.97 -44.83 41.32
CA ASP A 378 -2.13 -45.34 39.93
C ASP A 378 -2.31 -44.12 38.97
N ASN A 379 -2.12 -44.34 37.66
CA ASN A 379 -2.67 -43.55 36.53
C ASN A 379 -2.33 -42.02 36.45
N ASP A 380 -2.53 -41.28 35.34
CA ASP A 380 -2.99 -41.66 33.98
C ASP A 380 -2.42 -40.75 32.87
N GLU A 381 -2.73 -41.15 31.63
CA GLU A 381 -2.93 -40.34 30.40
C GLU A 381 -1.77 -39.59 29.70
N GLU A 382 -2.02 -39.36 28.41
CA GLU A 382 -1.12 -38.90 27.36
C GLU A 382 -1.41 -37.42 27.01
N GLN A 383 -0.47 -36.69 26.40
CA GLN A 383 -0.59 -36.33 24.97
C GLN A 383 0.61 -35.52 24.41
N GLU A 384 0.61 -35.43 23.09
CA GLU A 384 1.72 -35.02 22.22
C GLU A 384 2.01 -33.52 22.22
N THR A 385 3.26 -33.14 21.90
CA THR A 385 3.53 -32.16 20.83
C THR A 385 5.00 -32.19 20.40
N GLU A 386 5.28 -32.73 19.21
CA GLU A 386 6.55 -32.46 18.51
C GLU A 386 6.54 -31.04 17.92
N GLY A 387 7.71 -30.44 17.59
CA GLY A 387 7.65 -29.15 16.88
C GLY A 387 8.90 -28.33 16.53
N HIS A 388 10.14 -28.66 16.96
CA HIS A 388 11.29 -27.79 16.66
C HIS A 388 12.62 -28.50 16.35
N PRO A 389 13.19 -28.22 15.16
CA PRO A 389 14.63 -28.01 15.08
C PRO A 389 15.11 -26.90 14.11
N LYS A 390 16.09 -26.13 14.60
CA LYS A 390 17.28 -25.59 13.87
C LYS A 390 17.13 -24.49 12.80
N GLN A 391 17.65 -23.32 13.17
CA GLN A 391 18.77 -22.60 12.52
C GLN A 391 18.81 -22.44 10.98
N SER A 392 18.98 -21.20 10.49
CA SER A 392 20.22 -20.82 9.77
C SER A 392 20.42 -19.30 9.62
N ARG A 393 21.63 -18.90 9.20
CA ARG A 393 22.18 -17.53 9.18
C ARG A 393 21.83 -16.79 7.88
N LYS A 394 21.66 -15.45 7.93
CA LYS A 394 22.59 -14.49 7.28
C LYS A 394 22.33 -13.02 7.66
N ARG A 395 23.34 -12.17 7.43
CA ARG A 395 23.37 -10.73 7.74
C ARG A 395 22.98 -9.88 6.52
N LYS A 396 22.37 -8.72 6.75
CA LYS A 396 22.81 -7.44 6.14
C LYS A 396 22.45 -6.26 7.07
N ALA A 397 23.17 -5.15 6.97
CA ALA A 397 23.02 -3.94 7.81
C ALA A 397 22.82 -2.68 6.94
N GLY A 398 22.51 -1.55 7.57
CA GLY A 398 21.91 -0.36 6.94
C GLY A 398 20.50 -0.17 7.50
N THR A 399 20.27 0.39 8.69
CA THR A 399 20.80 1.65 9.28
C THR A 399 20.23 2.87 8.58
N THR A 400 19.18 3.42 9.19
CA THR A 400 18.47 4.65 8.82
C THR A 400 18.05 5.35 10.12
N ASP A 401 18.52 6.57 10.37
CA ASP A 401 17.94 7.55 11.32
C ASP A 401 18.65 8.92 11.13
N PRO A 402 18.14 10.06 11.66
CA PRO A 402 17.94 11.23 10.79
C PRO A 402 18.43 12.59 11.34
N GLU A 403 17.97 13.68 10.70
CA GLU A 403 17.82 15.08 11.17
C GLU A 403 19.05 15.94 11.52
N GLN A 404 19.32 16.92 10.64
CA GLN A 404 19.73 18.33 10.89
C GLN A 404 19.63 19.08 9.53
N SER A 405 19.05 20.27 9.30
CA SER A 405 18.74 21.51 10.06
C SER A 405 19.75 22.64 9.80
N GLY A 406 19.26 23.86 9.50
CA GLY A 406 19.97 25.01 8.89
C GLY A 406 19.81 25.02 7.35
N GLU A 407 19.27 26.03 6.63
CA GLU A 407 19.46 27.51 6.66
C GLU A 407 20.92 27.87 6.27
N ASP A 408 21.24 28.43 5.10
CA ASP A 408 20.69 29.65 4.47
C ASP A 408 20.88 29.77 2.93
N ASP A 409 19.96 30.52 2.29
CA ASP A 409 20.02 31.46 1.14
C ASP A 409 20.77 31.18 -0.22
N VAL A 410 20.40 32.00 -1.22
CA VAL A 410 20.99 32.29 -2.55
C VAL A 410 20.89 31.25 -3.69
N GLU A 411 19.76 31.36 -4.41
CA GLU A 411 19.67 31.56 -5.88
C GLU A 411 20.82 31.06 -6.80
N ILE A 412 20.53 30.11 -7.70
CA ILE A 412 20.72 30.21 -9.18
C ILE A 412 20.25 28.93 -9.91
N VAL A 413 19.71 29.10 -11.11
CA VAL A 413 19.21 28.06 -12.03
C VAL A 413 20.35 27.46 -12.88
N ASP A 414 20.48 26.13 -13.00
CA ASP A 414 20.00 25.34 -14.17
C ASP A 414 20.35 23.81 -14.13
N LYS A 415 19.95 23.09 -15.19
CA LYS A 415 19.90 21.62 -15.39
C LYS A 415 21.13 21.05 -16.16
N PRO A 416 21.26 19.71 -16.32
CA PRO A 416 22.58 19.06 -16.33
C PRO A 416 23.27 18.83 -17.69
N LYS A 417 24.58 18.55 -17.59
CA LYS A 417 25.56 18.26 -18.65
C LYS A 417 25.17 17.17 -19.66
N PRO A 418 25.23 17.43 -20.98
CA PRO A 418 25.52 16.41 -22.00
C PRO A 418 27.03 16.14 -22.14
N ARG A 419 27.43 14.97 -22.69
CA ARG A 419 28.84 14.56 -22.89
C ARG A 419 29.21 14.42 -24.38
N ARG A 420 30.46 14.79 -24.69
CA ARG A 420 31.23 14.55 -25.95
C ARG A 420 30.71 15.35 -27.16
N LYS A 421 31.52 16.23 -27.77
CA LYS A 421 32.76 15.99 -28.55
C LYS A 421 32.52 15.24 -29.87
N GLY A 422 32.22 16.01 -30.92
CA GLY A 422 32.41 15.64 -32.32
C GLY A 422 32.87 16.90 -33.08
N SER A 423 34.12 16.92 -33.55
CA SER A 423 34.80 18.14 -33.97
C SER A 423 35.34 18.07 -35.40
N ARG A 424 34.84 18.93 -36.30
CA ARG A 424 35.67 19.65 -37.30
C ARG A 424 34.91 20.88 -37.84
N ALA A 425 35.67 21.85 -38.32
CA ALA A 425 35.23 23.15 -38.82
C ALA A 425 35.86 23.41 -40.23
N PRO A 426 35.97 24.64 -40.75
CA PRO A 426 34.87 25.45 -41.29
C PRO A 426 35.14 26.02 -42.71
N SER A 427 34.10 26.57 -43.35
CA SER A 427 34.18 27.63 -44.39
C SER A 427 32.75 28.18 -44.57
N GLU A 428 32.38 29.42 -44.26
CA GLU A 428 32.94 30.73 -44.63
C GLU A 428 32.55 31.22 -46.04
N ILE A 429 31.48 32.03 -46.06
CA ILE A 429 31.23 33.23 -46.87
C ILE A 429 31.71 33.22 -48.34
N ARG A 430 30.75 33.19 -49.28
CA ARG A 430 30.66 34.26 -50.31
C ARG A 430 29.32 34.34 -51.04
N GLU A 431 28.78 35.55 -51.09
CA GLU A 431 27.82 35.96 -52.11
C GLU A 431 28.57 36.30 -53.42
N THR A 432 27.98 36.06 -54.59
CA THR A 432 27.63 37.10 -55.60
C THR A 432 27.29 36.54 -57.00
N LYS A 433 26.27 37.16 -57.61
CA LYS A 433 26.07 37.49 -59.05
C LYS A 433 26.31 36.45 -60.18
N VAL A 434 25.23 36.26 -60.96
CA VAL A 434 25.14 36.39 -62.44
C VAL A 434 26.07 35.52 -63.32
N GLY A 435 25.49 34.58 -64.10
CA GLY A 435 26.19 33.88 -65.19
C GLY A 435 25.26 33.18 -66.18
N ASN A 436 25.37 33.49 -67.47
CA ASN A 436 24.46 33.10 -68.56
C ASN A 436 25.03 31.97 -69.44
N THR A 437 24.38 30.80 -69.58
CA THR A 437 24.50 29.87 -70.73
C THR A 437 23.29 28.91 -70.74
N LYS A 438 22.37 28.85 -71.72
CA LYS A 438 22.46 28.48 -73.16
C LYS A 438 22.89 27.03 -73.50
N THR A 439 21.95 26.09 -73.47
CA THR A 439 21.72 24.99 -74.47
C THR A 439 20.39 24.30 -74.14
N LYS A 440 19.28 24.57 -74.85
CA LYS A 440 18.79 24.01 -76.14
C LYS A 440 17.81 22.81 -75.96
N PRO A 441 16.76 22.66 -76.79
CA PRO A 441 15.59 21.83 -76.48
C PRO A 441 15.49 20.51 -77.27
N VAL A 442 14.60 19.61 -76.81
CA VAL A 442 14.05 18.49 -77.61
C VAL A 442 12.66 18.89 -78.12
N VAL A 443 12.34 18.58 -79.38
CA VAL A 443 11.15 19.11 -80.07
C VAL A 443 10.40 18.02 -80.83
N ALA A 444 9.08 17.98 -80.60
CA ALA A 444 8.01 17.44 -81.44
C ALA A 444 7.98 15.94 -81.82
N ARG A 445 6.77 15.38 -81.73
CA ARG A 445 6.00 15.13 -82.96
C ARG A 445 4.51 15.47 -82.79
N ARG A 446 3.91 15.98 -83.87
CA ARG A 446 2.47 16.29 -84.01
C ARG A 446 1.80 15.25 -84.91
N ALA A 447 0.54 14.95 -84.63
CA ALA A 447 -0.48 14.52 -85.61
C ALA A 447 -1.83 14.97 -85.01
N SER A 448 -2.38 16.13 -85.39
CA SER A 448 -3.13 16.43 -86.62
C SER A 448 -4.62 16.05 -86.52
N SER A 449 -5.46 17.07 -86.28
CA SER A 449 -6.92 17.02 -86.42
C SER A 449 -7.34 16.77 -87.88
N PRO A 450 -8.65 16.55 -88.14
CA PRO A 450 -9.44 17.71 -88.57
C PRO A 450 -10.83 17.84 -87.91
N LEU A 451 -11.49 18.95 -88.23
CA LEU A 451 -12.82 19.36 -87.78
C LEU A 451 -13.93 18.46 -88.38
N GLN A 452 -15.11 18.42 -87.74
CA GLN A 452 -16.32 19.09 -88.28
C GLN A 452 -17.55 18.95 -87.37
N SER A 453 -18.33 20.05 -87.29
CA SER A 453 -19.79 20.08 -87.08
C SER A 453 -20.39 19.47 -85.79
N ARG A 454 -21.69 19.66 -85.47
CA ARG A 454 -22.62 20.81 -85.49
C ARG A 454 -23.93 20.33 -84.84
N ASP A 455 -24.76 21.23 -84.33
CA ASP A 455 -26.18 21.06 -83.99
C ASP A 455 -26.60 20.03 -82.90
N GLN A 456 -27.09 20.61 -81.80
CA GLN A 456 -28.33 20.26 -81.08
C GLN A 456 -28.97 18.87 -81.31
N THR A 457 -29.22 18.13 -80.23
CA THR A 457 -30.59 17.63 -79.96
C THR A 457 -30.84 17.35 -78.49
N ILE A 458 -32.03 17.72 -78.01
CA ILE A 458 -32.62 17.17 -76.79
C ILE A 458 -33.15 15.77 -77.13
N LYS A 459 -32.93 14.78 -76.25
CA LYS A 459 -33.84 13.62 -76.13
C LYS A 459 -33.69 12.91 -74.79
N GLU A 460 -34.82 12.65 -74.16
CA GLU A 460 -34.94 11.68 -73.08
C GLU A 460 -34.79 10.26 -73.65
N THR A 461 -34.13 9.37 -72.91
CA THR A 461 -34.41 7.93 -72.96
C THR A 461 -34.28 7.33 -71.57
N MET A 462 -35.31 6.63 -71.11
CA MET A 462 -35.33 5.94 -69.83
C MET A 462 -34.28 4.81 -69.80
N GLY A 463 -33.48 4.74 -68.73
CA GLY A 463 -32.44 3.71 -68.55
C GLY A 463 -32.64 2.88 -67.28
N MET A 464 -33.47 1.84 -67.33
CA MET A 464 -33.72 0.96 -66.17
C MET A 464 -32.52 0.06 -65.86
N LYS A 465 -32.05 0.06 -64.60
CA LYS A 465 -31.38 -1.05 -63.88
C LYS A 465 -31.32 -0.67 -62.40
N SER A 466 -32.04 -1.29 -61.45
CA SER A 466 -32.23 -2.72 -61.07
C SER A 466 -31.24 -3.15 -59.98
N MET A 467 -31.74 -3.91 -58.99
CA MET A 467 -31.19 -4.03 -57.62
C MET A 467 -31.36 -2.70 -56.85
N VAL A 468 -31.66 -2.71 -55.54
CA VAL A 468 -31.43 -3.74 -54.51
C VAL A 468 -32.73 -4.38 -53.99
N ARG A 469 -32.72 -5.70 -53.75
CA ARG A 469 -33.70 -6.37 -52.88
C ARG A 469 -33.32 -6.11 -51.41
N GLN A 470 -34.27 -5.83 -50.53
CA GLN A 470 -34.41 -6.54 -49.24
C GLN A 470 -35.72 -6.17 -48.50
N TYR A 471 -35.98 -6.93 -47.44
CA TYR A 471 -37.20 -7.03 -46.62
C TYR A 471 -37.82 -5.69 -46.16
N GLY A 472 -39.14 -5.56 -45.96
CA GLY A 472 -40.21 -6.57 -46.01
C GLY A 472 -40.81 -6.97 -44.65
N ASN A 473 -41.29 -5.99 -43.86
CA ASN A 473 -42.10 -6.15 -42.62
C ASN A 473 -42.48 -4.74 -42.09
N ARG A 474 -43.55 -4.48 -41.30
CA ARG A 474 -44.84 -5.16 -41.06
C ARG A 474 -45.76 -4.23 -40.22
N ARG A 475 -47.08 -4.16 -40.51
CA ARG A 475 -48.16 -3.56 -39.65
C ARG A 475 -48.09 -2.02 -39.47
N LYS A 476 -49.15 -1.21 -39.50
CA LYS A 476 -50.59 -1.24 -39.05
C LYS A 476 -50.85 -0.62 -37.65
N SER A 477 -50.91 0.71 -37.59
CA SER A 477 -51.85 1.56 -36.78
C SER A 477 -51.60 3.03 -37.21
N LYS A 478 -52.55 3.97 -37.37
CA LYS A 478 -53.90 4.24 -36.82
C LYS A 478 -53.94 4.60 -35.32
N SER A 479 -53.57 5.84 -35.00
CA SER A 479 -54.21 6.65 -33.95
C SER A 479 -53.92 8.15 -34.15
N SER A 480 -54.98 8.95 -34.23
CA SER A 480 -54.98 10.40 -34.03
C SER A 480 -55.67 10.69 -32.67
N PRO A 481 -55.85 11.94 -32.24
CA PRO A 481 -54.84 12.95 -31.95
C PRO A 481 -54.99 13.43 -30.47
N MET A 482 -54.52 14.65 -30.18
CA MET A 482 -54.68 15.42 -28.93
C MET A 482 -53.89 14.93 -27.69
N PHE A 483 -53.03 15.80 -27.17
CA PHE A 483 -53.25 16.39 -25.84
C PHE A 483 -52.49 17.72 -25.69
N ARG A 484 -53.20 18.77 -25.28
CA ARG A 484 -52.66 20.00 -24.65
C ARG A 484 -53.56 20.26 -23.45
N PRO A 485 -53.01 20.27 -22.24
CA PRO A 485 -52.85 21.52 -21.51
C PRO A 485 -51.36 21.74 -21.13
N GLY A 486 -50.91 22.90 -20.67
CA GLY A 486 -51.66 24.08 -20.23
C GLY A 486 -51.52 24.26 -18.71
N HIS A 487 -50.43 24.88 -18.27
CA HIS A 487 -50.20 25.27 -16.88
C HIS A 487 -49.83 26.76 -16.82
N LEU A 488 -50.52 27.49 -15.94
CA LEU A 488 -50.27 28.90 -15.61
C LEU A 488 -49.53 29.01 -14.26
N PRO A 489 -48.84 30.13 -13.98
CA PRO A 489 -48.00 30.30 -12.79
C PRO A 489 -48.75 30.84 -11.56
N LEU A 490 -48.37 30.32 -10.39
CA LEU A 490 -48.61 30.80 -9.03
C LEU A 490 -47.40 30.33 -8.19
N THR A 491 -46.91 30.97 -7.12
CA THR A 491 -47.35 32.19 -6.40
C THR A 491 -46.22 32.77 -5.53
N HIS A 492 -46.44 34.00 -5.03
CA HIS A 492 -45.75 34.69 -3.92
C HIS A 492 -44.30 35.14 -4.17
N SER A 493 -43.85 36.37 -3.84
CA SER A 493 -44.20 37.33 -2.78
C SER A 493 -43.51 37.07 -1.43
N LYS A 494 -42.36 37.72 -1.25
CA LYS A 494 -41.83 38.20 0.03
C LYS A 494 -41.06 39.49 -0.23
#